data_AF-A0A2E9SJ33-F1
#
_entry.id   AF-A0A2E9SJ33-F1
#
_cell.length_a   1.000
_cell.length_b   1.000
_cell.length_c   1.000
_cell.angle_alpha   90.00
_cell.angle_beta   90.00
_cell.angle_gamma   90.00
#
_symmetry.space_group_name_H-M   'P 1'
#
loop_
_entity.id
_entity.type
_entity.pdbx_description
1 polymer ?
#
loop_
_entity_poly.entity_id
_entity_poly.type
_entity_poly.pdbx_seq_one_letter_code
_entity_poly.pdbx_strand_id
1 'polypeptide(L)'
;MYLQAKRLYKLALSPVLMLLSLFSTGAWANDGSPQRWQTNMTPGVTEVGAKIYDLHMLVLWICVAVGVIVFAVMFYSVFAYRRDRHQEPATFHENTKLEIAWTVVPFLLLIVMAVPATNTLIEIYDTDDAELDILITGYQWKWKYEYINPEGDNVSFFSSLLTDKAEIGNTEDKGSNYLLEVDEPLVLPVGKKVRFLVTANDVLHAWWVPALAVKRDAIPGFINEAWTNATETG
;
A
#
# COMPACT_ATOMS: atom_id res chain seq x y z
N MET A 1 -18.34 42.24 24.21
CA MET A 1 -17.40 41.09 24.22
C MET A 1 -18.07 39.71 24.21
N TYR A 2 -19.19 39.48 24.91
CA TYR A 2 -19.82 38.14 25.00
C TYR A 2 -20.39 37.58 23.67
N LEU A 3 -20.79 38.45 22.74
CA LEU A 3 -21.38 38.06 21.44
C LEU A 3 -20.38 37.62 20.37
N GLN A 4 -19.11 38.04 20.45
CA GLN A 4 -18.08 37.63 19.48
C GLN A 4 -17.55 36.20 19.76
N ALA A 5 -17.50 35.79 21.03
CA ALA A 5 -17.06 34.45 21.43
C ALA A 5 -18.03 33.34 20.93
N LYS A 6 -19.35 33.57 20.95
CA LYS A 6 -20.34 32.60 20.43
C LYS A 6 -20.28 32.41 18.91
N ARG A 7 -19.88 33.44 18.15
CA ARG A 7 -19.70 33.35 16.68
C ARG A 7 -18.44 32.56 16.32
N LEU A 8 -17.34 32.80 17.05
CA LEU A 8 -16.08 32.05 16.90
C LEU A 8 -16.24 30.57 17.25
N TYR A 9 -16.99 30.24 18.31
CA TYR A 9 -17.26 28.84 18.67
C TYR A 9 -18.07 28.11 17.59
N LYS A 10 -19.10 28.75 17.01
CA LYS A 10 -19.88 28.16 15.90
C LYS A 10 -19.09 28.03 14.59
N LEU A 11 -18.19 28.97 14.29
CA LEU A 11 -17.34 28.95 13.09
C LEU A 11 -16.21 27.92 13.19
N ALA A 12 -15.74 27.59 14.40
CA ALA A 12 -14.73 26.54 14.62
C ALA A 12 -15.33 25.13 14.75
N LEU A 13 -16.55 24.99 15.29
CA LEU A 13 -17.19 23.68 15.47
C LEU A 13 -17.56 23.03 14.13
N SER A 14 -17.98 23.81 13.14
CA SER A 14 -18.45 23.31 11.84
C SER A 14 -17.35 22.64 11.00
N PRO A 15 -16.14 23.20 10.83
CA PRO A 15 -15.06 22.51 10.14
C PRO A 15 -14.52 21.32 10.94
N VAL A 16 -14.52 21.37 12.28
CA VAL A 16 -14.08 20.25 13.12
C VAL A 16 -15.05 19.07 13.05
N LEU A 17 -16.36 19.31 13.04
CA LEU A 17 -17.38 18.27 12.82
C LEU A 17 -17.33 17.70 11.39
N MET A 18 -16.99 18.51 10.39
CA MET A 18 -16.80 18.06 9.00
C MET A 18 -15.52 17.24 8.81
N LEU A 19 -14.46 17.56 9.58
CA LEU A 19 -13.24 16.75 9.67
C LEU A 19 -13.46 15.44 10.42
N LEU A 20 -14.31 15.41 11.45
CA LEU A 20 -14.67 14.19 12.19
C LEU A 20 -15.55 13.23 11.38
N SER A 21 -16.38 13.73 10.46
CA SER A 21 -17.15 12.87 9.53
C SER A 21 -16.29 12.16 8.47
N LEU A 22 -15.04 12.59 8.27
CA LEU A 22 -14.10 11.91 7.36
C LEU A 22 -13.43 10.67 7.99
N PHE A 23 -13.66 10.42 9.29
CA PHE A 23 -13.10 9.27 10.02
C PHE A 23 -14.08 8.10 10.23
N SER A 24 -15.24 8.08 9.55
CA SER A 24 -16.13 6.92 9.61
C SER A 24 -15.58 5.78 8.74
N THR A 25 -14.67 4.99 9.28
CA THR A 25 -14.28 3.70 8.69
C THR A 25 -15.37 2.69 9.01
N GLY A 26 -16.35 2.56 8.12
CA GLY A 26 -17.25 1.41 8.13
C GLY A 26 -16.45 0.16 7.79
N ALA A 27 -16.44 -0.82 8.69
CA ALA A 27 -15.91 -2.15 8.43
C ALA A 27 -16.90 -2.90 7.53
N TRP A 28 -16.69 -2.81 6.22
CA TRP A 28 -17.34 -3.68 5.24
C TRP A 28 -16.44 -4.89 5.02
N ALA A 29 -17.03 -6.08 4.89
CA ALA A 29 -16.31 -7.26 4.44
C ALA A 29 -15.61 -6.93 3.11
N ASN A 30 -14.29 -7.04 3.09
CA ASN A 30 -13.46 -6.69 1.95
C ASN A 30 -13.20 -7.97 1.16
N ASP A 31 -13.82 -8.13 0.00
CA ASP A 31 -13.62 -9.25 -0.92
C ASP A 31 -12.28 -9.16 -1.69
N GLY A 32 -11.36 -8.29 -1.23
CA GLY A 32 -10.08 -8.04 -1.87
C GLY A 32 -10.16 -7.16 -3.12
N SER A 33 -11.36 -6.87 -3.63
CA SER A 33 -11.55 -5.99 -4.78
C SER A 33 -11.40 -4.51 -4.39
N PRO A 34 -10.84 -3.66 -5.27
CA PRO A 34 -10.75 -2.22 -4.98
C PRO A 34 -12.16 -1.61 -4.88
N GLN A 35 -12.55 -1.16 -3.70
CA GLN A 35 -13.84 -0.48 -3.55
C GLN A 35 -13.79 0.92 -4.14
N ARG A 36 -14.86 1.30 -4.85
CA ARG A 36 -14.99 2.65 -5.41
C ARG A 36 -14.94 3.67 -4.27
N TRP A 37 -14.03 4.65 -4.38
CA TRP A 37 -13.74 5.69 -3.36
C TRP A 37 -12.97 5.22 -2.12
N GLN A 38 -12.39 4.02 -2.14
CA GLN A 38 -11.43 3.63 -1.13
C GLN A 38 -10.19 4.54 -1.18
N THR A 39 -9.76 5.04 -0.02
CA THR A 39 -8.65 6.00 0.11
C THR A 39 -7.39 5.39 0.73
N ASN A 40 -7.51 4.19 1.30
CA ASN A 40 -6.40 3.47 1.94
C ASN A 40 -6.14 2.14 1.22
N MET A 41 -4.97 1.53 1.44
CA MET A 41 -4.71 0.17 0.96
C MET A 41 -5.65 -0.83 1.65
N THR A 42 -5.97 -1.92 0.96
CA THR A 42 -6.67 -3.06 1.56
C THR A 42 -5.72 -3.79 2.53
N PRO A 43 -6.20 -4.23 3.71
CA PRO A 43 -5.43 -5.17 4.51
C PRO A 43 -5.27 -6.46 3.72
N GLY A 44 -4.07 -7.04 3.75
CA GLY A 44 -3.81 -8.33 3.10
C GLY A 44 -4.47 -9.48 3.85
N VAL A 45 -4.69 -10.60 3.17
CA VAL A 45 -5.22 -11.86 3.71
C VAL A 45 -4.09 -12.79 4.20
N THR A 46 -2.95 -12.21 4.54
CA THR A 46 -1.72 -12.90 4.93
C THR A 46 -1.09 -12.21 6.13
N GLU A 47 -0.34 -12.96 6.95
CA GLU A 47 0.35 -12.40 8.12
C GLU A 47 1.37 -11.31 7.72
N VAL A 48 2.10 -11.53 6.63
CA VAL A 48 3.04 -10.55 6.06
C VAL A 48 2.29 -9.31 5.55
N GLY A 49 1.15 -9.50 4.90
CA GLY A 49 0.30 -8.41 4.43
C GLY A 49 -0.20 -7.51 5.56
N ALA A 50 -0.56 -8.11 6.70
CA ALA A 50 -0.91 -7.35 7.91
C ALA A 50 0.27 -6.53 8.44
N LYS A 51 1.47 -7.12 8.51
CA LYS A 51 2.70 -6.39 8.94
C LYS A 51 3.03 -5.23 8.00
N ILE A 52 2.89 -5.41 6.68
CA ILE A 52 3.08 -4.34 5.69
C ILE A 52 2.05 -3.22 5.90
N TYR A 53 0.78 -3.57 6.13
CA TYR A 53 -0.27 -2.61 6.43
C TYR A 53 0.04 -1.80 7.71
N ASP A 54 0.44 -2.46 8.79
CA ASP A 54 0.76 -1.81 10.06
C ASP A 54 1.98 -0.88 9.92
N LEU A 55 3.02 -1.32 9.22
CA LEU A 55 4.19 -0.50 8.92
C LEU A 55 3.81 0.72 8.06
N HIS A 56 2.97 0.52 7.05
CA HIS A 56 2.43 1.61 6.24
C HIS A 56 1.69 2.64 7.12
N MET A 57 0.78 2.19 7.98
CA MET A 57 0.01 3.06 8.85
C MET A 57 0.90 3.81 9.85
N LEU A 58 1.91 3.15 10.43
CA LEU A 58 2.89 3.78 11.31
C LEU A 58 3.63 4.92 10.61
N VAL A 59 4.18 4.65 9.42
CA VAL A 59 4.92 5.65 8.64
C VAL A 59 3.98 6.79 8.20
N LEU A 60 2.76 6.46 7.78
CA LEU A 60 1.75 7.44 7.40
C LEU A 60 1.43 8.41 8.55
N TRP A 61 1.20 7.90 9.76
CA TRP A 61 0.93 8.74 10.93
C TRP A 61 2.11 9.62 11.33
N ILE A 62 3.34 9.11 11.19
CA ILE A 62 4.55 9.92 11.39
C ILE A 62 4.61 11.06 10.36
N CYS A 63 4.36 10.77 9.08
CA CYS A 63 4.32 11.78 8.02
C CYS A 63 3.22 12.82 8.27
N VAL A 64 2.03 12.41 8.72
CA VAL A 64 0.93 13.32 9.10
C VAL A 64 1.36 14.22 10.26
N ALA A 65 1.96 13.66 11.31
CA ALA A 65 2.42 14.44 12.47
C ALA A 65 3.48 15.49 12.08
N VAL A 66 4.49 15.09 11.31
CA VAL A 66 5.53 16.00 10.79
C VAL A 66 4.89 17.05 9.88
N GLY A 67 3.99 16.64 8.98
CA GLY A 67 3.25 17.54 8.11
C GLY A 67 2.49 18.60 8.91
N VAL A 68 1.72 18.20 9.92
CA VAL A 68 0.98 19.14 10.80
C VAL A 68 1.94 20.12 11.49
N ILE A 69 3.09 19.66 11.99
CA ILE A 69 4.09 20.54 12.63
C ILE A 69 4.63 21.57 11.63
N VAL A 70 5.04 21.13 10.44
CA VAL A 70 5.58 22.00 9.39
C VAL A 70 4.53 23.01 8.93
N PHE A 71 3.32 22.55 8.62
CA PHE A 71 2.23 23.42 8.20
C PHE A 71 1.82 24.39 9.30
N ALA A 72 1.79 23.98 10.56
CA ALA A 72 1.49 24.85 11.69
C ALA A 72 2.54 25.97 11.83
N VAL A 73 3.83 25.65 11.77
CA VAL A 73 4.92 26.64 11.82
C VAL A 73 4.85 27.59 10.62
N MET A 74 4.56 27.07 9.42
CA MET A 74 4.43 27.87 8.22
C MET A 74 3.23 28.82 8.29
N PHE A 75 2.05 28.33 8.64
CA PHE A 75 0.85 29.17 8.78
C PHE A 75 1.00 30.20 9.89
N TYR A 76 1.61 29.80 11.02
CA TYR A 76 1.96 30.73 12.08
C TYR A 76 2.90 31.81 11.57
N SER A 77 3.94 31.44 10.82
CA SER A 77 4.91 32.40 10.29
C SER A 77 4.27 33.40 9.33
N VAL A 78 3.40 32.93 8.42
CA VAL A 78 2.66 33.80 7.48
C VAL A 78 1.70 34.73 8.22
N PHE A 79 1.01 34.23 9.26
CA PHE A 79 0.05 35.03 10.02
C PHE A 79 0.71 36.04 10.95
N ALA A 80 1.77 35.63 11.64
CA ALA A 80 2.48 36.46 12.62
C ALA A 80 3.38 37.48 11.92
N TYR A 81 4.27 37.04 11.03
CA TYR A 81 5.35 37.85 10.43
C TYR A 81 5.02 38.50 9.08
N ARG A 82 3.73 38.71 8.79
CA ARG A 82 3.30 39.51 7.64
C ARG A 82 3.68 40.99 7.79
N ARG A 83 3.94 41.65 6.66
CA ARG A 83 4.49 43.02 6.57
C ARG A 83 3.68 44.08 7.34
N ASP A 84 2.37 43.92 7.44
CA ASP A 84 1.50 44.84 8.20
C ASP A 84 1.68 44.73 9.71
N ARG A 85 2.19 43.59 10.23
CA ARG A 85 2.44 43.36 11.67
C ARG A 85 3.91 43.48 12.06
N HIS A 86 4.82 43.06 11.18
CA HIS A 86 6.27 43.21 11.38
C HIS A 86 6.89 43.85 10.13
N GLN A 87 7.12 45.16 10.20
CA GLN A 87 7.67 45.93 9.08
C GLN A 87 9.19 45.76 8.93
N GLU A 88 9.90 45.52 10.04
CA GLU A 88 11.35 45.31 10.06
C GLU A 88 11.69 43.83 10.31
N PRO A 89 12.45 43.17 9.43
CA PRO A 89 12.86 41.78 9.61
C PRO A 89 13.94 41.65 10.69
N ALA A 90 13.96 40.51 11.38
CA ALA A 90 15.04 40.19 12.30
C ALA A 90 16.36 39.92 11.56
N THR A 91 17.50 40.20 12.21
CA THR A 91 18.85 40.18 11.60
C THR A 91 19.74 39.01 12.06
N PHE A 92 19.14 37.90 12.53
CA PHE A 92 19.91 36.70 12.88
C PHE A 92 20.14 35.84 11.63
N HIS A 93 21.26 35.11 11.60
CA HIS A 93 21.66 34.32 10.44
C HIS A 93 21.77 32.81 10.72
N GLU A 94 22.08 32.41 11.95
CA GLU A 94 22.30 31.01 12.30
C GLU A 94 21.91 30.73 13.75
N ASN A 95 21.67 29.45 14.04
CA ASN A 95 21.51 28.97 15.39
C ASN A 95 21.94 27.51 15.45
N THR A 96 23.21 27.29 15.81
CA THR A 96 23.82 25.95 15.87
C THR A 96 23.02 24.98 16.74
N LYS A 97 22.37 25.44 17.81
CA LYS A 97 21.56 24.56 18.67
C LYS A 97 20.31 24.08 17.95
N LEU A 98 19.66 24.97 17.19
CA LEU A 98 18.48 24.64 16.40
C LEU A 98 18.86 23.73 15.23
N GLU A 99 20.01 24.00 14.60
CA GLU A 99 20.62 23.16 13.56
C GLU A 99 20.86 21.72 14.01
N ILE A 100 21.47 21.56 15.18
CA ILE A 100 21.69 20.24 15.79
C ILE A 100 20.34 19.58 16.07
N ALA A 101 19.36 20.31 16.62
CA ALA A 101 18.05 19.75 16.95
C ALA A 101 17.32 19.19 15.72
N TRP A 102 17.21 19.96 14.63
CA TRP A 102 16.55 19.48 13.41
C TRP A 102 17.36 18.47 12.61
N THR A 103 18.63 18.24 12.95
CA THR A 103 19.45 17.17 12.33
C THR A 103 19.29 15.87 13.11
N VAL A 104 19.37 15.94 14.45
CA VAL A 104 19.29 14.78 15.32
C VAL A 104 17.87 14.19 15.38
N VAL A 105 16.83 15.04 15.40
CA VAL A 105 15.44 14.55 15.51
C VAL A 105 15.04 13.69 14.30
N PRO A 106 15.21 14.11 13.03
CA PRO A 106 14.92 13.25 11.88
C PRO A 106 15.80 12.00 11.84
N PHE A 107 17.06 12.10 12.23
CA PHE A 107 17.96 10.95 12.31
C PHE A 107 17.45 9.87 13.26
N LEU A 108 17.07 10.26 14.49
CA LEU A 108 16.49 9.32 15.46
C LEU A 108 15.14 8.76 14.99
N LEU A 109 14.32 9.59 14.35
CA LEU A 109 13.05 9.17 13.77
C LEU A 109 13.23 8.08 12.70
N LEU A 110 14.26 8.17 11.85
CA LEU A 110 14.60 7.14 10.88
C LEU A 110 15.03 5.82 11.54
N ILE A 111 15.84 5.88 12.61
CA ILE A 111 16.25 4.68 13.35
C ILE A 111 15.05 3.93 13.91
N VAL A 112 14.09 4.66 14.50
CA VAL A 112 12.87 4.05 15.07
C VAL A 112 12.07 3.30 14.01
N MET A 113 11.97 3.83 12.79
CA MET A 113 11.24 3.18 11.69
C MET A 113 12.03 2.03 11.05
N ALA A 114 13.36 2.10 11.04
CA ALA A 114 14.21 1.13 10.37
C ALA A 114 14.12 -0.28 10.98
N VAL A 115 13.98 -0.40 12.30
CA VAL A 115 13.93 -1.69 13.00
C VAL A 115 12.71 -2.54 12.57
N PRO A 116 11.44 -2.08 12.73
CA PRO A 116 10.29 -2.87 12.30
C PRO A 116 10.26 -3.11 10.79
N ALA A 117 10.73 -2.13 9.99
CA ALA A 117 10.81 -2.27 8.54
C ALA A 117 11.77 -3.40 8.13
N THR A 118 12.96 -3.47 8.76
CA THR A 118 13.96 -4.49 8.46
C THR A 118 13.49 -5.89 8.85
N ASN A 119 12.86 -6.04 10.02
CA ASN A 119 12.31 -7.32 10.45
C ASN A 119 11.24 -7.85 9.47
N THR A 120 10.34 -6.96 9.05
CA THR A 120 9.30 -7.30 8.05
C THR A 120 9.94 -7.64 6.70
N LEU A 121 10.99 -6.92 6.29
CA LEU A 121 11.71 -7.17 5.04
C LEU A 121 12.35 -8.56 5.03
N ILE A 122 13.02 -8.95 6.11
CA ILE A 122 13.65 -10.28 6.22
C ILE A 122 12.61 -11.39 6.03
N GLU A 123 11.44 -11.25 6.65
CA GLU A 123 10.34 -12.21 6.53
C GLU A 123 9.75 -12.30 5.11
N ILE A 124 9.62 -11.17 4.42
CA ILE A 124 9.19 -11.13 3.00
C ILE A 124 10.17 -11.91 2.10
N TYR A 125 11.46 -11.89 2.41
CA TYR A 125 12.50 -12.57 1.64
C TYR A 125 12.78 -14.00 2.08
N ASP A 126 12.19 -14.46 3.18
CA ASP A 126 12.31 -15.86 3.65
C ASP A 126 11.35 -16.77 2.86
N THR A 127 11.84 -17.36 1.78
CA THR A 127 11.10 -18.28 0.91
C THR A 127 11.30 -19.75 1.28
N ASP A 128 11.96 -20.05 2.41
CA ASP A 128 12.29 -21.42 2.81
C ASP A 128 11.06 -22.17 3.34
N ASP A 129 11.15 -23.50 3.47
CA ASP A 129 10.12 -24.38 4.04
C ASP A 129 8.71 -24.25 3.42
N ALA A 130 8.66 -23.98 2.11
CA ALA A 130 7.40 -23.95 1.35
C ALA A 130 6.82 -25.37 1.17
N GLU A 131 5.50 -25.47 1.29
CA GLU A 131 4.77 -26.75 1.15
C GLU A 131 4.29 -27.00 -0.29
N LEU A 132 4.24 -25.94 -1.10
CA LEU A 132 3.85 -26.00 -2.51
C LEU A 132 4.67 -24.99 -3.32
N ASP A 133 5.23 -25.45 -4.42
CA ASP A 133 5.92 -24.63 -5.40
C ASP A 133 5.05 -24.42 -6.65
N ILE A 134 4.86 -23.17 -7.05
CA ILE A 134 4.13 -22.81 -8.27
C ILE A 134 5.04 -21.96 -9.16
N LEU A 135 5.31 -22.46 -10.37
CA LEU A 135 5.99 -21.70 -11.42
C LEU A 135 4.98 -20.81 -12.14
N ILE A 136 5.25 -19.52 -12.12
CA ILE A 136 4.48 -18.47 -12.75
C ILE A 136 5.31 -17.92 -13.91
N THR A 137 4.84 -18.16 -15.13
CA THR A 137 5.51 -17.66 -16.34
C THR A 137 4.66 -16.60 -17.02
N GLY A 138 5.20 -15.38 -17.17
CA GLY A 138 4.59 -14.31 -17.96
C GLY A 138 4.75 -14.53 -19.46
N TYR A 139 3.66 -14.32 -20.21
CA TYR A 139 3.61 -14.28 -21.67
C TYR A 139 2.85 -13.04 -22.14
N GLN A 140 3.08 -12.56 -23.36
CA GLN A 140 2.27 -11.54 -24.00
C GLN A 140 0.94 -12.16 -24.47
N TRP A 141 -0.25 -11.86 -23.92
CA TRP A 141 -0.61 -11.07 -22.73
C TRP A 141 -1.47 -11.94 -21.80
N LYS A 142 -0.82 -12.92 -21.14
CA LYS A 142 -1.45 -13.93 -20.30
C LYS A 142 -0.42 -14.57 -19.37
N TRP A 143 -0.88 -15.30 -18.37
CA TRP A 143 -0.03 -16.01 -17.44
C TRP A 143 -0.08 -17.51 -17.68
N LYS A 144 1.02 -18.22 -17.47
CA LYS A 144 1.02 -19.69 -17.34
C LYS A 144 1.32 -20.03 -15.89
N TYR A 145 0.52 -20.89 -15.31
CA TYR A 145 0.74 -21.45 -13.98
C TYR A 145 1.09 -22.92 -14.09
N GLU A 146 2.06 -23.35 -13.29
CA GLU A 146 2.49 -24.74 -13.22
C GLU A 146 2.73 -25.13 -11.77
N TYR A 147 1.91 -26.05 -11.27
CA TYR A 147 2.01 -26.62 -9.93
C TYR A 147 3.05 -27.73 -9.97
N ILE A 148 4.16 -27.53 -9.26
CA ILE A 148 5.28 -28.46 -9.26
C ILE A 148 5.00 -29.58 -8.27
N ASN A 149 4.86 -30.81 -8.75
CA ASN A 149 4.73 -31.99 -7.91
C ASN A 149 6.09 -32.71 -7.82
N PRO A 150 6.57 -33.09 -6.62
CA PRO A 150 7.75 -33.94 -6.46
C PRO A 150 7.73 -35.24 -7.29
N GLU A 151 6.54 -35.75 -7.61
CA GLU A 151 6.35 -36.99 -8.38
C GLU A 151 6.51 -36.78 -9.90
N GLY A 152 6.57 -35.52 -10.36
CA GLY A 152 6.78 -35.15 -11.77
C GLY A 152 5.51 -34.92 -12.60
N ASP A 153 4.35 -35.28 -12.05
CA ASP A 153 3.04 -35.05 -12.69
C ASP A 153 2.54 -33.63 -12.40
N ASN A 154 3.16 -32.63 -13.03
CA ASN A 154 2.80 -31.23 -12.86
C ASN A 154 1.45 -30.91 -13.51
N VAL A 155 0.63 -30.11 -12.82
CA VAL A 155 -0.57 -29.51 -13.42
C VAL A 155 -0.20 -28.16 -13.99
N SER A 156 -0.47 -27.92 -15.27
CA SER A 156 -0.17 -26.63 -15.91
C SER A 156 -1.28 -26.14 -16.83
N PHE A 157 -1.49 -24.83 -16.84
CA PHE A 157 -2.52 -24.18 -17.66
C PHE A 157 -2.15 -22.72 -17.95
N PHE A 158 -2.80 -22.15 -18.97
CA PHE A 158 -2.77 -20.72 -19.25
C PHE A 158 -3.98 -20.04 -18.64
N SER A 159 -3.78 -18.83 -18.14
CA SER A 159 -4.78 -17.94 -17.57
C SER A 159 -4.80 -16.64 -18.37
N SER A 160 -5.92 -16.38 -19.03
CA SER A 160 -6.16 -15.23 -19.90
C SER A 160 -7.33 -14.40 -19.38
N LEU A 161 -7.37 -13.12 -19.72
CA LEU A 161 -8.49 -12.25 -19.36
C LEU A 161 -9.80 -12.78 -19.97
N LEU A 162 -10.84 -12.88 -19.14
CA LEU A 162 -12.16 -13.35 -19.54
C LEU A 162 -13.03 -12.26 -20.17
N THR A 163 -12.69 -10.98 -19.93
CA THR A 163 -13.47 -9.81 -20.35
C THR A 163 -13.80 -9.83 -21.84
N ASP A 164 -15.08 -9.61 -22.18
CA ASP A 164 -15.54 -9.65 -23.56
C ASP A 164 -15.03 -8.43 -24.36
N LYS A 165 -14.78 -8.63 -25.66
CA LYS A 165 -14.44 -7.55 -26.58
C LYS A 165 -15.55 -6.50 -26.70
N ALA A 166 -16.81 -6.87 -26.50
CA ALA A 166 -17.94 -5.96 -26.48
C ALA A 166 -17.88 -4.97 -25.29
N GLU A 167 -17.52 -5.45 -24.10
CA GLU A 167 -17.27 -4.60 -22.93
C GLU A 167 -16.06 -3.67 -23.15
N ILE A 168 -14.99 -4.20 -23.74
CA ILE A 168 -13.79 -3.41 -24.10
C ILE A 168 -14.12 -2.33 -25.14
N GLY A 169 -14.95 -2.69 -26.12
CA GLY A 169 -15.44 -1.81 -27.18
C GLY A 169 -16.46 -0.77 -26.72
N ASN A 170 -16.91 -0.82 -25.46
CA ASN A 170 -18.01 -0.01 -24.91
C ASN A 170 -19.32 -0.18 -25.69
N THR A 171 -19.55 -1.36 -26.27
CA THR A 171 -20.83 -1.70 -26.89
C THR A 171 -21.78 -2.37 -25.89
N GLU A 172 -21.24 -2.89 -24.79
CA GLU A 172 -21.98 -3.45 -23.66
C GLU A 172 -21.56 -2.80 -22.33
N ASP A 173 -22.42 -2.91 -21.33
CA ASP A 173 -22.14 -2.45 -19.98
C ASP A 173 -21.02 -3.29 -19.34
N LYS A 174 -20.15 -2.65 -18.58
CA LYS A 174 -19.01 -3.30 -17.93
C LYS A 174 -19.44 -4.00 -16.65
N GLY A 175 -19.04 -5.26 -16.51
CA GLY A 175 -19.24 -6.02 -15.27
C GLY A 175 -18.50 -5.42 -14.06
N SER A 176 -18.84 -5.90 -12.86
CA SER A 176 -18.19 -5.46 -11.61
C SER A 176 -16.69 -5.73 -11.57
N ASN A 177 -16.26 -6.80 -12.25
CA ASN A 177 -14.87 -7.26 -12.31
C ASN A 177 -14.21 -7.03 -13.68
N TYR A 178 -14.67 -6.02 -14.43
CA TYR A 178 -14.13 -5.67 -15.73
C TYR A 178 -12.58 -5.55 -15.70
N LEU A 179 -11.90 -6.30 -16.56
CA LEU A 179 -10.43 -6.46 -16.64
C LEU A 179 -9.75 -7.13 -15.43
N LEU A 180 -10.50 -7.80 -14.56
CA LEU A 180 -9.96 -8.53 -13.41
C LEU A 180 -10.20 -10.04 -13.51
N GLU A 181 -11.30 -10.45 -14.13
CA GLU A 181 -11.65 -11.87 -14.29
C GLU A 181 -10.78 -12.59 -15.32
N VAL A 182 -10.48 -13.85 -15.03
CA VAL A 182 -9.71 -14.77 -15.87
C VAL A 182 -10.49 -16.06 -16.12
N ASP A 183 -10.14 -16.74 -17.20
CA ASP A 183 -10.73 -18.04 -17.57
C ASP A 183 -10.34 -19.16 -16.59
N GLU A 184 -9.06 -19.26 -16.25
CA GLU A 184 -8.51 -20.27 -15.36
C GLU A 184 -7.79 -19.58 -14.17
N PRO A 185 -8.40 -19.53 -12.98
CA PRO A 185 -7.82 -18.87 -11.81
C PRO A 185 -6.73 -19.73 -11.15
N LEU A 186 -5.72 -19.06 -10.60
CA LEU A 186 -4.75 -19.69 -9.69
C LEU A 186 -5.44 -19.99 -8.35
N VAL A 187 -5.42 -21.24 -7.91
CA VAL A 187 -6.01 -21.69 -6.64
C VAL A 187 -4.90 -22.06 -5.65
N LEU A 188 -5.01 -21.54 -4.43
CA LEU A 188 -4.03 -21.75 -3.36
C LEU A 188 -4.68 -22.46 -2.16
N PRO A 189 -3.98 -23.38 -1.48
CA PRO A 189 -4.43 -23.91 -0.20
C PRO A 189 -4.30 -22.85 0.91
N VAL A 190 -5.34 -22.77 1.76
CA VAL A 190 -5.35 -21.88 2.94
C VAL A 190 -4.51 -22.49 4.07
N GLY A 191 -3.79 -21.64 4.81
CA GLY A 191 -2.98 -22.03 5.97
C GLY A 191 -1.70 -22.78 5.59
N LYS A 192 -1.22 -22.60 4.36
CA LYS A 192 -0.07 -23.29 3.78
C LYS A 192 0.87 -22.29 3.14
N LYS A 193 2.17 -22.44 3.39
CA LYS A 193 3.19 -21.58 2.75
C LYS A 193 3.38 -22.03 1.31
N VAL A 194 2.99 -21.18 0.36
CA VAL A 194 3.17 -21.39 -1.08
C VAL A 194 4.32 -20.51 -1.56
N ARG A 195 5.30 -21.09 -2.23
CA ARG A 195 6.38 -20.37 -2.90
C ARG A 195 6.08 -20.23 -4.38
N PHE A 196 6.22 -19.01 -4.87
CA PHE A 196 6.09 -18.64 -6.26
C PHE A 196 7.46 -18.50 -6.89
N LEU A 197 7.67 -19.23 -7.98
CA LEU A 197 8.82 -19.09 -8.85
C LEU A 197 8.37 -18.25 -10.04
N VAL A 198 8.80 -17.00 -10.13
CA VAL A 198 8.28 -16.01 -11.08
C VAL A 198 9.30 -15.75 -12.17
N THR A 199 8.91 -15.98 -13.42
CA THR A 199 9.74 -15.75 -14.61
C THR A 199 8.89 -15.31 -15.80
N ALA A 200 9.50 -15.04 -16.95
CA ALA A 200 8.81 -14.72 -18.19
C ALA A 200 9.46 -15.43 -19.39
N ASN A 201 8.67 -15.68 -20.43
CA ASN A 201 9.16 -16.33 -21.65
C ASN A 201 9.49 -15.34 -22.77
N ASP A 202 8.99 -14.10 -22.70
CA ASP A 202 9.15 -13.10 -23.77
C ASP A 202 9.73 -11.77 -23.29
N VAL A 203 8.92 -10.93 -22.65
CA VAL A 203 9.27 -9.59 -22.20
C VAL A 203 9.14 -9.48 -20.68
N LEU A 204 9.49 -8.31 -20.14
CA LEU A 204 9.30 -8.03 -18.72
C LEU A 204 7.80 -7.94 -18.39
N HIS A 205 7.40 -8.65 -17.33
CA HIS A 205 6.09 -8.50 -16.69
C HIS A 205 6.29 -8.33 -15.18
N ALA A 206 5.20 -8.14 -14.43
CA ALA A 206 5.23 -8.21 -12.98
C ALA A 206 3.99 -8.93 -12.48
N TRP A 207 4.18 -9.99 -11.70
CA TRP A 207 3.09 -10.72 -11.08
C TRP A 207 2.77 -10.04 -9.74
N TRP A 208 1.49 -9.66 -9.55
CA TRP A 208 1.06 -8.91 -8.38
C TRP A 208 -0.35 -9.31 -7.97
N VAL A 209 -0.48 -9.73 -6.71
CA VAL A 209 -1.78 -9.93 -6.06
C VAL A 209 -1.79 -9.12 -4.76
N PRO A 210 -2.47 -7.96 -4.70
CA PRO A 210 -2.44 -7.06 -3.55
C PRO A 210 -2.88 -7.74 -2.24
N ALA A 211 -3.96 -8.54 -2.29
CA ALA A 211 -4.49 -9.23 -1.11
C ALA A 211 -3.47 -10.21 -0.51
N LEU A 212 -2.65 -10.86 -1.33
CA LEU A 212 -1.58 -11.76 -0.88
C LEU A 212 -0.34 -11.00 -0.39
N ALA A 213 -0.30 -9.68 -0.59
CA ALA A 213 0.85 -8.81 -0.37
C ALA A 213 2.11 -9.23 -1.15
N VAL A 214 1.94 -9.90 -2.28
CA VAL A 214 3.05 -10.38 -3.13
C VAL A 214 3.11 -9.60 -4.42
N LYS A 215 4.26 -8.98 -4.68
CA LYS A 215 4.61 -8.43 -5.99
C LYS A 215 6.03 -8.84 -6.36
N ARG A 216 6.21 -9.42 -7.54
CA ARG A 216 7.54 -9.76 -8.05
C ARG A 216 7.59 -9.63 -9.57
N ASP A 217 8.72 -9.11 -10.05
CA ASP A 217 8.97 -8.97 -11.49
C ASP A 217 9.23 -10.34 -12.12
N ALA A 218 8.65 -10.53 -13.30
CA ALA A 218 8.83 -11.69 -14.16
C ALA A 218 9.80 -11.30 -15.27
N ILE A 219 11.03 -11.83 -15.20
CA ILE A 219 12.15 -11.41 -16.05
C ILE A 219 12.60 -12.62 -16.90
N PRO A 220 12.65 -12.50 -18.23
CA PRO A 220 13.16 -13.58 -19.07
C PRO A 220 14.59 -13.98 -18.70
N GLY A 221 14.82 -15.28 -18.50
CA GLY A 221 16.13 -15.83 -18.15
C GLY A 221 16.49 -15.78 -16.67
N PHE A 222 15.61 -15.26 -15.80
CA PHE A 222 15.78 -15.28 -14.34
C PHE A 222 14.53 -15.86 -13.66
N ILE A 223 14.74 -16.60 -12.57
CA ILE A 223 13.65 -17.05 -11.70
C ILE A 223 13.76 -16.24 -10.42
N ASN A 224 12.74 -15.42 -10.15
CA ASN A 224 12.61 -14.69 -8.90
C ASN A 224 11.68 -15.44 -7.95
N GLU A 225 12.01 -15.44 -6.67
CA GLU A 225 11.16 -16.08 -5.66
C GLU A 225 10.29 -15.07 -4.91
N ALA A 226 9.08 -15.50 -4.60
CA ALA A 226 8.20 -14.86 -3.64
C ALA A 226 7.41 -15.93 -2.91
N TRP A 227 6.71 -15.59 -1.83
CA TRP A 227 5.90 -16.56 -1.12
C TRP A 227 4.65 -15.90 -0.53
N THR A 228 3.66 -16.72 -0.23
CA THR A 228 2.46 -16.29 0.48
C THR A 228 1.94 -17.39 1.42
N ASN A 229 1.15 -17.01 2.41
CA ASN A 229 0.35 -17.92 3.22
C ASN A 229 -1.00 -17.25 3.45
N ALA A 230 -1.99 -17.63 2.64
CA ALA A 230 -3.35 -17.13 2.76
C ALA A 230 -4.02 -17.72 4.01
N THR A 231 -4.57 -16.87 4.87
CA THR A 231 -5.14 -17.29 6.16
C THR A 231 -6.64 -17.61 6.10
N GLU A 232 -7.30 -17.20 5.02
CA GLU A 232 -8.74 -17.40 4.81
C GLU A 232 -9.06 -17.76 3.35
N THR A 233 -10.24 -18.36 3.15
CA THR A 233 -10.79 -18.65 1.82
C THR A 233 -11.49 -17.43 1.24
N GLY A 234 -11.39 -17.21 -0.07
CA GLY A 234 -12.06 -16.13 -0.79
C GLY A 234 -11.82 -16.23 -2.29
#